data_AF-A0A7C9HRB3-F1
#
_entry.id   AF-A0A7C9HRB3-F1
#
_cell.length_a   1.000
_cell.length_b   1.000
_cell.length_c   1.000
_cell.angle_alpha   90.00
_cell.angle_beta   90.00
_cell.angle_gamma   90.00
#
_symmetry.space_group_name_H-M   'P 1'
#
loop_
_entity.id
_entity.type
_entity.pdbx_description
1 polymer ?
#
loop_
_entity_poly.entity_id
_entity_poly.type
_entity_poly.pdbx_seq_one_letter_code
_entity_poly.pdbx_strand_id
1 'polypeptide(L)' 'MQEAIAVFLRERRKAAGKTQVQVAEEAFEDARRQGYVSTLERGEAVPDLPTLLKLGRALNFSLADIELAVSSTKVPA' A
#
# COMPACT_ATOMS: atom_id res chain seq x y z
N MET A 1 -9.99 -6.49 -6.58
CA MET A 1 -9.66 -6.34 -5.14
C MET A 1 -8.17 -6.17 -4.92
N GLN A 2 -7.34 -7.17 -5.25
CA GLN A 2 -5.88 -7.10 -5.12
C GLN A 2 -5.26 -5.95 -5.92
N GLU A 3 -5.70 -5.75 -7.16
CA GLU A 3 -5.24 -4.63 -8.01
C GLU A 3 -5.60 -3.26 -7.42
N ALA A 4 -6.80 -3.10 -6.85
CA ALA A 4 -7.23 -1.86 -6.22
C ALA A 4 -6.35 -1.50 -5.01
N ILE A 5 -5.99 -2.49 -4.18
CA ILE A 5 -5.07 -2.29 -3.04
C ILE A 5 -3.68 -1.90 -3.56
N ALA A 6 -3.18 -2.55 -4.60
CA ALA A 6 -1.87 -2.25 -5.18
C ALA A 6 -1.79 -0.81 -5.71
N VAL A 7 -2.80 -0.39 -6.47
CA VAL A 7 -2.93 0.99 -6.99
C VAL A 7 -3.02 1.97 -5.83
N PHE A 8 -3.88 1.70 -4.85
CA PHE A 8 -4.04 2.55 -3.67
C PHE A 8 -2.70 2.77 -2.95
N LEU A 9 -1.96 1.71 -2.63
CA LEU A 9 -0.67 1.81 -1.94
C LEU A 9 0.34 2.64 -2.73
N ARG A 10 0.43 2.42 -4.05
CA ARG A 10 1.33 3.17 -4.93
C ARG A 10 1.00 4.66 -4.95
N GLU A 11 -0.28 5.02 -5.04
CA GLU A 11 -0.72 6.40 -5.09
C GLU A 11 -0.54 7.11 -3.74
N ARG A 12 -0.81 6.42 -2.61
CA ARG A 12 -0.49 6.96 -1.27
C ARG A 12 1.00 7.23 -1.10
N ARG A 13 1.87 6.32 -1.57
CA ARG A 13 3.32 6.55 -1.53
C ARG A 13 3.73 7.76 -2.35
N LYS A 14 3.25 7.88 -3.60
CA LYS A 14 3.55 9.03 -4.46
C LYS A 14 3.05 10.34 -3.85
N ALA A 15 1.83 10.37 -3.32
CA ALA A 15 1.26 11.54 -2.64
C ALA A 15 2.07 11.96 -1.40
N ALA A 16 2.68 10.99 -0.71
CA ALA A 16 3.59 11.25 0.40
C ALA A 16 5.01 11.69 -0.05
N GLY A 17 5.30 11.70 -1.35
CA GLY A 17 6.62 12.05 -1.90
C GLY A 17 7.72 11.02 -1.57
N LYS A 18 7.35 9.78 -1.25
CA LYS A 18 8.29 8.75 -0.76
C LYS A 18 8.74 7.78 -1.84
N THR A 19 9.99 7.34 -1.75
CA THR A 19 10.51 6.18 -2.47
C THR A 19 10.07 4.88 -1.82
N GLN A 20 10.14 3.75 -2.54
CA GLN A 20 9.84 2.44 -1.95
C GLN A 20 10.81 2.05 -0.82
N VAL A 21 12.06 2.53 -0.90
CA VAL A 21 13.09 2.36 0.15
C VAL A 21 12.66 3.08 1.43
N GLN A 22 12.21 4.33 1.33
CA GLN A 22 11.73 5.09 2.48
C GLN A 22 10.48 4.46 3.12
N VAL A 23 9.54 3.99 2.30
CA VAL A 23 8.36 3.27 2.83
C VAL A 23 8.77 1.98 3.52
N ALA A 24 9.75 1.24 2.98
CA ALA A 24 10.24 0.01 3.58
C ALA A 24 10.90 0.27 4.94
N GLU A 25 11.74 1.31 5.02
CA GLU A 25 12.37 1.74 6.26
C GLU A 25 11.33 2.17 7.30
N GLU A 26 10.37 3.02 6.94
CA GLU A 26 9.39 3.54 7.90
C GLU A 26 8.32 2.51 8.33
N ALA A 27 7.89 1.62 7.43
CA ALA A 27 6.86 0.64 7.73
C ALA A 27 7.42 -0.63 8.38
N PHE A 28 8.66 -0.98 8.08
CA PHE A 28 9.22 -2.28 8.47
C PHE A 28 10.57 -2.20 9.18
N GLU A 29 11.12 -0.99 9.39
CA GLU A 29 12.43 -0.79 10.03
C GLU A 29 13.55 -1.53 9.30
N ASP A 30 13.38 -1.73 7.98
CA ASP A 30 14.34 -2.39 7.12
C ASP A 30 14.20 -1.94 5.66
N ALA A 31 15.03 -0.98 5.26
CA ALA A 31 15.15 -0.47 3.90
C ALA A 31 15.28 -1.58 2.85
N ARG A 32 15.92 -2.72 3.17
CA ARG A 32 16.13 -3.85 2.24
C ARG A 32 14.83 -4.50 1.79
N ARG A 33 13.71 -4.19 2.47
CA ARG A 33 12.36 -4.63 2.10
C ARG A 33 11.72 -3.78 0.99
N GLN A 34 12.45 -2.86 0.35
CA GLN A 34 11.94 -2.09 -0.81
C GLN A 34 11.34 -2.98 -1.91
N GLY A 35 11.93 -4.17 -2.13
CA GLY A 35 11.42 -5.15 -3.09
C GLY A 35 10.02 -5.64 -2.73
N TYR A 36 9.77 -5.88 -1.44
CA TYR A 36 8.45 -6.28 -0.94
C TYR A 36 7.41 -5.17 -1.13
N VAL A 37 7.76 -3.91 -0.82
CA VAL A 37 6.89 -2.75 -1.11
C VAL A 37 6.54 -2.73 -2.60
N SER A 38 7.52 -2.95 -3.48
CA SER A 38 7.27 -2.99 -4.91
C SER A 38 6.37 -4.14 -5.35
N THR A 39 6.51 -5.33 -4.77
CA THR A 39 5.65 -6.49 -5.03
C THR A 39 4.19 -6.18 -4.64
N LEU A 40 3.98 -5.51 -3.51
CA LEU A 40 2.65 -5.06 -3.08
C LEU A 40 2.06 -4.03 -4.04
N GLU A 41 2.85 -3.03 -4.45
CA GLU A 41 2.42 -1.99 -5.38
C GLU A 41 2.16 -2.49 -6.81
N ARG A 42 2.67 -3.67 -7.18
CA ARG A 42 2.36 -4.33 -8.45
C ARG A 42 1.19 -5.31 -8.33
N GLY A 43 0.67 -5.54 -7.13
CA GLY A 43 -0.40 -6.49 -6.89
C GLY A 43 0.05 -7.95 -7.03
N GLU A 44 1.34 -8.23 -6.93
CA GLU A 44 1.88 -9.59 -6.98
C GLU A 44 1.74 -10.32 -5.63
N ALA A 45 1.54 -9.57 -4.55
CA ALA A 45 1.23 -10.09 -3.23
C ALA A 45 0.09 -9.29 -2.59
N VAL A 46 -0.72 -9.96 -1.78
CA VAL A 46 -1.74 -9.32 -0.94
C VAL A 46 -1.13 -9.08 0.43
N PRO A 47 -1.09 -7.84 0.94
CA PRO A 47 -0.64 -7.57 2.29
C PRO A 47 -1.65 -8.11 3.31
N ASP A 48 -1.15 -8.69 4.40
CA ASP A 48 -2.00 -9.03 5.54
C ASP A 48 -2.37 -7.78 6.36
N LEU A 49 -3.28 -7.95 7.32
CA LEU A 49 -3.75 -6.86 8.17
C LEU A 49 -2.60 -6.16 8.94
N PRO A 50 -1.66 -6.88 9.59
CA PRO A 50 -0.49 -6.24 10.20
C PRO A 50 0.34 -5.40 9.22
N THR A 51 0.54 -5.89 8.00
CA THR A 51 1.28 -5.17 6.95
C THR A 51 0.53 -3.91 6.54
N LEU A 52 -0.79 -3.98 6.36
CA LEU A 52 -1.62 -2.82 6.06
C LEU A 52 -1.56 -1.75 7.17
N LEU A 53 -1.56 -2.15 8.44
CA LEU A 53 -1.43 -1.21 9.56
C LEU A 53 -0.06 -0.52 9.59
N LYS A 54 1.01 -1.25 9.32
CA LYS A 54 2.37 -0.70 9.22
C LYS A 54 2.48 0.32 8.08
N LEU A 55 1.99 -0.05 6.90
CA LEU A 55 1.95 0.84 5.73
C LEU A 55 1.05 2.06 5.99
N GLY A 56 -0.08 1.88 6.67
CA GLY A 56 -1.00 2.96 7.03
C GLY A 56 -0.34 4.03 7.90
N ARG A 57 0.50 3.62 8.85
CA ARG A 57 1.31 4.55 9.66
C ARG A 57 2.34 5.29 8.80
N ALA A 58 3.08 4.58 7.94
CA ALA A 58 4.11 5.18 7.10
C ALA A 58 3.55 6.10 5.99
N LEU A 59 2.35 5.80 5.48
CA LEU A 59 1.73 6.51 4.34
C LEU A 59 0.49 7.34 4.73
N ASN A 60 0.26 7.49 6.04
CA ASN A 60 -0.83 8.27 6.61
C ASN A 60 -2.20 7.90 6.00
N PHE A 61 -2.61 6.63 6.13
CA PHE A 61 -3.95 6.17 5.77
C PHE A 61 -4.52 5.22 6.84
N SER A 62 -5.84 5.08 6.84
CA SER A 62 -6.61 4.13 7.64
C SER A 62 -7.12 2.96 6.78
N LEU A 63 -7.58 1.88 7.42
CA LEU A 63 -8.19 0.76 6.70
C LEU A 63 -9.50 1.15 5.98
N ALA A 64 -10.23 2.15 6.50
CA ALA A 64 -11.42 2.68 5.85
C ALA A 64 -11.11 3.33 4.50
N ASP A 65 -9.95 3.98 4.37
CA ASP A 65 -9.52 4.57 3.10
C ASP A 65 -9.31 3.49 2.02
N ILE A 66 -8.77 2.32 2.42
CA ILE A 66 -8.61 1.17 1.54
C ILE A 66 -9.97 0.59 1.15
N GLU A 67 -10.88 0.42 2.12
CA GLU A 67 -12.22 -0.11 1.86
C GLU A 67 -12.97 0.74 0.83
N LEU A 68 -12.89 2.07 0.97
CA LEU A 68 -13.47 3.02 0.02
C LEU A 68 -12.86 2.86 -1.39
N ALA A 69 -11.54 2.73 -1.47
CA ALA A 69 -10.83 2.54 -2.73
C ALA A 69 -11.22 1.21 -3.42
N VAL A 70 -11.30 0.11 -2.65
CA VAL A 70 -11.69 -1.21 -3.17
C VAL A 70 -13.15 -1.21 -3.62
N SER A 71 -14.05 -0.59 -2.87
CA SER A 71 -15.48 -0.54 -3.18
C SER A 71 -15.77 0.27 -4.45
N SER A 72 -15.01 1.35 -4.67
CA SER A 72 -15.14 2.21 -5.85
C SER A 72 -14.70 1.55 -7.16
N THR A 73 -13.91 0.47 -7.10
CA THR A 73 -13.49 -0.30 -8.29
C THR A 73 -14.49 -1.37 -8.73
N LYS A 74 -15.56 -1.63 -7.94
CA LYS A 74 -16.69 -2.46 -8.36
C LYS A 74 -17.75 -1.63 -9.10
N VAL A 75 -17.41 -1.14 -10.29
CA VAL A 75 -18.41 -0.87 -11.34
C VAL A 75 -17.80 -1.32 -12.67
N PRO A 76 -18.26 -2.46 -13.18
CA PRO A 76 -18.90 -2.42 -14.49
C PRO A 76 -20.29 -3.03 -14.45
N ALA A 77 -21.17 -2.42 -15.25
CA ALA A 77 -22.53 -2.87 -15.56
C ALA A 77 -22.56 -4.27 -16.17
#